data_AF-A0A0N4Y739-F1
#
_entry.id   AF-A0A0N4Y739-F1
#
_cell.length_a   1.000
_cell.length_b   1.000
_cell.length_c   1.000
_cell.angle_alpha   90.00
_cell.angle_beta   90.00
_cell.angle_gamma   90.00
#
_symmetry.space_group_name_H-M   'P 1'
#
loop_
_entity.id
_entity.type
_entity.pdbx_description
1 polymer ?
#
loop_
_entity_poly.entity_id
_entity_poly.type
_entity_poly.pdbx_seq_one_letter_code
_entity_poly.pdbx_strand_id
1 'polypeptide(L)'
;MHSHVVLDKTLTAQSKTFPDIQFNGLRPYHKYTVNAKVTCSAGPSECIASTRNARQLTFSTMQDKPGPVLSLSARPLNPYSVQLTWLPPALPNGILTHYVVDLKSESNPNVTRQLNVGVGTDRADHFLETIVDGLVGGERYQFEVRAVTEAGIGELPTTSLEPVKMPIMAPPRTSSVPVVIAESITSHSLTVRYSTAMFNDKHGKIIKSALLVAEVTEDGQVSETWLNAENVTYTWMQVQRFDVWPLYTAAVDELDSRETPPLTQL
;
A
#
# COMPACT_ATOMS: atom_id res chain seq x y z
N MET A 1 9.24 26.78 17.52
CA MET A 1 9.51 28.21 17.25
C MET A 1 8.19 28.89 16.90
N HIS A 2 7.66 29.75 17.76
CA HIS A 2 6.47 30.54 17.45
C HIS A 2 6.89 31.64 16.47
N SER A 3 6.64 31.46 15.17
CA SER A 3 6.79 32.54 14.22
C SER A 3 5.74 33.60 14.55
N HIS A 4 6.19 34.66 15.22
CA HIS A 4 5.40 35.88 15.41
C HIS A 4 5.29 36.55 14.03
N VAL A 5 4.31 36.11 13.25
CA VAL A 5 3.94 36.78 12.01
C VAL A 5 3.19 38.05 12.41
N VAL A 6 3.95 39.11 12.71
CA VAL A 6 3.42 40.46 12.85
C VAL A 6 3.30 41.01 11.43
N LEU A 7 2.09 40.95 10.87
CA LEU A 7 1.79 41.60 9.60
C LEU A 7 1.48 43.07 9.90
N ASP A 8 2.49 43.93 9.75
CA ASP A 8 2.31 45.37 9.83
C ASP A 8 1.93 45.93 8.46
N LYS A 9 0.78 46.61 8.41
CA LYS A 9 0.34 47.38 7.24
C LYS A 9 0.01 48.79 7.70
N THR A 10 0.86 49.75 7.33
CA THR A 10 0.65 51.17 7.59
C THR A 10 -0.05 51.82 6.40
N LEU A 11 -1.12 52.57 6.65
CA LEU A 11 -1.81 53.37 5.64
C LEU A 11 -1.70 54.86 6.00
N THR A 12 -1.43 55.68 4.99
CA THR A 12 -1.51 57.15 5.12
C THR A 12 -2.95 57.58 4.92
N ALA A 13 -3.51 58.33 5.88
CA ALA A 13 -4.86 58.86 5.79
C ALA A 13 -4.92 59.99 4.73
N GLN A 14 -5.18 59.62 3.47
CA GLN A 14 -5.35 60.57 2.36
C GLN A 14 -6.82 60.81 1.99
N SER A 15 -7.76 60.03 2.53
CA SER A 15 -9.21 60.10 2.24
C SER A 15 -10.06 59.71 3.46
N LYS A 16 -11.35 60.11 3.47
CA LYS A 16 -12.36 59.75 4.50
C LYS A 16 -12.71 58.26 4.51
N THR A 17 -12.40 57.52 3.45
CA THR A 17 -12.61 56.07 3.35
C THR A 17 -11.26 55.37 3.22
N PHE A 18 -10.97 54.44 4.15
CA PHE A 18 -9.82 53.56 4.03
C PHE A 18 -10.15 52.40 3.08
N PRO A 19 -9.24 51.99 2.19
CA PRO A 19 -9.43 50.79 1.38
C PRO A 19 -9.41 49.53 2.24
N ASP A 20 -10.03 48.47 1.74
CA ASP A 20 -9.98 47.16 2.38
C ASP A 20 -8.52 46.67 2.48
N ILE A 21 -8.11 46.28 3.69
CA ILE A 21 -6.76 45.79 3.96
C ILE A 21 -6.79 44.26 3.95
N GLN A 22 -6.21 43.68 2.91
CA GLN A 22 -6.06 42.22 2.84
C GLN A 22 -4.80 41.77 3.60
N PHE A 23 -4.94 40.85 4.55
CA PHE A 23 -3.83 40.17 5.21
C PHE A 23 -3.63 38.78 4.59
N ASN A 24 -2.43 38.53 4.05
CA ASN A 24 -2.07 37.26 3.42
C ASN A 24 -1.06 36.48 4.27
N GLY A 25 -0.97 35.16 4.09
CA GLY A 25 0.03 34.33 4.78
C GLY A 25 -0.32 34.00 6.24
N LEU A 26 -1.59 34.11 6.63
CA LEU A 26 -2.07 33.58 7.90
C LEU A 26 -2.04 32.05 7.86
N ARG A 27 -1.70 31.42 8.98
CA ARG A 27 -1.69 29.97 9.12
C ARG A 27 -3.14 29.45 9.22
N PRO A 28 -3.48 28.33 8.58
CA PRO A 28 -4.78 27.69 8.72
C PRO A 28 -5.03 27.20 10.15
N TYR A 29 -6.29 27.22 10.61
CA TYR A 29 -6.67 26.74 11.94
C TYR A 29 -5.87 27.36 13.10
N HIS A 30 -5.60 28.65 13.04
CA HIS A 30 -4.88 29.40 14.07
C HIS A 30 -5.70 30.61 14.55
N LYS A 31 -5.55 30.93 15.84
CA LYS A 31 -6.19 32.09 16.45
C LYS A 31 -5.30 33.33 16.30
N TYR A 32 -5.88 34.38 15.74
CA TYR A 32 -5.20 35.65 15.48
C TYR A 32 -5.86 36.80 16.23
N THR A 33 -5.09 37.86 16.37
CA THR A 33 -5.50 39.13 16.94
C THR A 33 -5.10 40.25 15.99
N VAL A 34 -6.01 41.17 15.72
CA VAL A 34 -5.72 42.41 14.99
C VAL A 34 -5.82 43.59 15.96
N ASN A 35 -4.76 44.40 15.97
CA ASN A 35 -4.68 45.66 16.69
C ASN A 35 -4.48 46.78 15.66
N ALA A 36 -5.30 47.83 15.74
CA ALA A 36 -5.12 49.02 14.94
C ALA A 36 -4.66 50.17 15.83
N LYS A 37 -3.62 50.88 15.39
CA LYS A 37 -3.07 52.04 16.09
C LYS A 37 -3.06 53.24 15.16
N VAL A 38 -3.53 54.38 15.64
CA VAL A 38 -3.47 55.65 14.93
C VAL A 38 -2.21 56.41 15.34
N THR A 39 -1.48 56.91 14.34
CA THR A 39 -0.32 57.80 14.53
C THR A 39 -0.71 59.20 14.06
N CYS A 40 -0.48 60.20 14.92
CA CYS A 40 -0.86 61.60 14.66
C CYS A 40 0.27 62.38 13.98
N SER A 41 -0.09 63.46 13.30
CA SER A 41 0.78 64.21 12.37
C SER A 41 2.05 64.78 12.98
N ALA A 42 2.07 65.19 14.26
CA ALA A 42 3.30 65.67 14.92
C ALA A 42 3.90 64.67 15.93
N GLY A 43 3.54 63.39 15.80
CA GLY A 43 4.22 62.29 16.49
C GLY A 43 3.42 61.66 17.65
N PRO A 44 3.99 60.63 18.30
CA PRO A 44 3.29 59.81 19.29
C PRO A 44 2.97 60.52 20.61
N SER A 45 3.44 61.75 20.85
CA SER A 45 3.24 62.50 22.10
C SER A 45 2.04 63.44 22.07
N GLU A 46 1.50 63.80 20.90
CA GLU A 46 0.39 64.76 20.80
C GLU A 46 -0.99 64.13 21.01
N CYS A 47 -1.16 62.85 20.65
CA CYS A 47 -2.42 62.15 20.83
C CYS A 47 -2.46 61.37 22.15
N ILE A 48 -3.59 61.49 22.87
CA ILE A 48 -3.81 60.78 24.13
C ILE A 48 -3.58 59.27 23.92
N ALA A 49 -2.82 58.62 24.81
CA ALA A 49 -2.48 57.20 24.68
C ALA A 49 -3.71 56.29 24.56
N SER A 50 -4.77 56.62 25.31
CA SER A 50 -6.04 55.87 25.31
C SER A 50 -6.85 55.99 24.03
N THR A 51 -6.65 57.02 23.22
CA THR A 51 -7.39 57.22 21.96
C THR A 51 -6.64 56.71 20.73
N ARG A 52 -5.40 56.22 20.92
CA ARG A 52 -4.54 55.73 19.82
C ARG A 52 -4.82 54.30 19.41
N ASN A 53 -5.32 53.45 20.31
CA ASN A 53 -5.52 52.03 20.04
C ASN A 53 -7.00 51.73 19.85
N ALA A 54 -7.34 51.06 18.76
CA ALA A 54 -8.68 50.51 18.58
C ALA A 54 -8.88 49.25 19.43
N ARG A 55 -10.15 48.86 19.63
CA ARG A 55 -10.49 47.59 20.28
C ARG A 55 -9.87 46.43 19.50
N GLN A 56 -9.19 45.55 20.23
CA GLN A 56 -8.62 44.32 19.70
C GLN A 56 -9.72 43.43 19.11
N LEU A 57 -9.50 42.94 17.89
CA LEU A 57 -10.37 41.96 17.25
C LEU A 57 -9.67 40.60 17.23
N THR A 58 -10.36 39.57 17.71
CA THR A 58 -9.84 38.20 17.76
C THR A 58 -10.70 37.30 16.90
N PHE A 59 -10.06 36.49 16.06
CA PHE A 59 -10.72 35.54 15.17
C PHE A 59 -9.85 34.30 14.98
N SER A 60 -10.43 33.24 14.43
CA SER A 60 -9.71 32.04 14.01
C SER A 60 -9.79 31.90 12.50
N THR A 61 -8.70 31.48 11.87
CA THR A 61 -8.72 31.06 10.47
C THR A 61 -9.44 29.72 10.32
N MET A 62 -10.00 29.48 9.13
CA MET A 62 -10.66 28.21 8.80
C MET A 62 -9.66 27.06 8.73
N GLN A 63 -10.18 25.82 8.75
CA GLN A 63 -9.39 24.63 8.49
C GLN A 63 -8.92 24.62 7.03
N ASP A 64 -7.81 23.94 6.79
CA ASP A 64 -7.29 23.63 5.46
C ASP A 64 -6.90 22.15 5.39
N LYS A 65 -6.53 21.69 4.20
CA LYS A 65 -6.07 20.33 3.96
C LYS A 65 -4.81 20.04 4.82
N PRO A 66 -4.72 18.84 5.42
CA PRO A 66 -3.52 18.45 6.14
C PRO A 66 -2.29 18.35 5.25
N GLY A 67 -1.12 18.52 5.86
CA GLY A 67 0.13 18.06 5.26
C GLY A 67 0.22 16.53 5.17
N PRO A 68 1.32 16.00 4.59
CA PRO A 68 1.52 14.56 4.47
C PRO A 68 1.74 13.90 5.83
N VAL A 69 1.37 12.62 5.94
CA VAL A 69 1.72 11.80 7.10
C VAL A 69 3.23 11.62 7.19
N LEU A 70 3.72 11.34 8.40
CA LEU A 70 5.14 11.18 8.66
C LEU A 70 5.48 9.71 8.92
N SER A 71 6.70 9.31 8.58
CA SER A 71 7.25 7.98 8.91
C SER A 71 6.32 6.81 8.53
N LEU A 72 5.70 6.88 7.35
CA LEU A 72 4.90 5.76 6.83
C LEU A 72 5.81 4.56 6.58
N SER A 73 5.46 3.42 7.18
CA SER A 73 6.10 2.14 6.94
C SER A 73 5.08 1.03 6.79
N ALA A 74 5.46 0.00 6.05
CA ALA A 74 4.65 -1.17 5.77
C ALA A 74 5.43 -2.44 6.09
N ARG A 75 4.85 -3.31 6.91
CA ARG A 75 5.44 -4.58 7.33
C ARG A 75 4.50 -5.73 6.97
N PRO A 76 4.88 -6.62 6.04
CA PRO A 76 4.10 -7.83 5.78
C PRO A 76 3.95 -8.68 7.02
N LEU A 77 2.74 -9.13 7.31
CA LEU A 77 2.45 -10.03 8.43
C LEU A 77 2.34 -11.48 7.95
N ASN A 78 1.70 -11.67 6.80
CA ASN A 78 1.52 -12.95 6.11
C ASN A 78 1.24 -12.66 4.62
N PRO A 79 1.05 -13.66 3.74
CA PRO A 79 0.82 -13.42 2.31
C PRO A 79 -0.38 -12.52 1.98
N TYR A 80 -1.31 -12.37 2.93
CA TYR A 80 -2.62 -11.76 2.72
C TYR A 80 -2.80 -10.41 3.40
N SER A 81 -1.84 -10.02 4.24
CA SER A 81 -2.00 -8.84 5.07
C SER A 81 -0.69 -8.17 5.42
N VAL A 82 -0.76 -6.85 5.50
CA VAL A 82 0.34 -5.96 5.85
C VAL A 82 -0.11 -5.06 7.00
N GLN A 83 0.81 -4.79 7.91
CA GLN A 83 0.64 -3.75 8.93
C GLN A 83 1.22 -2.45 8.37
N LEU A 84 0.40 -1.42 8.31
CA LEU A 84 0.84 -0.05 8.00
C LEU A 84 0.95 0.74 9.29
N THR A 85 2.01 1.51 9.44
CA THR A 85 2.22 2.40 10.59
C THR A 85 2.69 3.77 10.13
N TRP A 86 2.20 4.84 10.76
CA TRP A 86 2.60 6.22 10.45
C TRP A 86 2.39 7.15 11.65
N LEU A 87 2.99 8.33 11.58
CA LEU A 87 2.76 9.45 12.49
C LEU A 87 1.81 10.47 11.85
N PRO A 88 1.02 11.22 12.65
CA PRO A 88 0.20 12.31 12.16
C PRO A 88 1.02 13.38 11.40
N PRO A 89 0.38 14.17 10.51
CA PRO A 89 1.05 15.28 9.85
C PRO A 89 1.61 16.31 10.83
N ALA A 90 2.80 16.85 10.56
CA ALA A 90 3.35 17.98 11.32
C ALA A 90 2.46 19.24 11.23
N LEU A 91 1.73 19.37 10.13
CA LEU A 91 0.77 20.45 9.88
C LEU A 91 -0.63 19.84 9.65
N PRO A 92 -1.40 19.57 10.72
CA PRO A 92 -2.76 19.05 10.57
C PRO A 92 -3.71 20.05 9.89
N ASN A 93 -3.44 21.35 10.03
CA ASN A 93 -4.24 22.45 9.48
C ASN A 93 -5.73 22.40 9.83
N GLY A 94 -6.09 21.67 10.88
CA GLY A 94 -7.47 21.40 11.25
C GLY A 94 -7.58 20.23 12.21
N ILE A 95 -8.82 19.81 12.47
CA ILE A 95 -9.13 18.60 13.23
C ILE A 95 -9.15 17.43 12.26
N LEU A 96 -8.28 16.45 12.51
CA LEU A 96 -8.26 15.22 11.71
C LEU A 96 -9.54 14.42 11.98
N THR A 97 -10.19 13.97 10.90
CA THR A 97 -11.44 13.19 10.96
C THR A 97 -11.17 11.70 10.74
N HIS A 98 -10.30 11.39 9.77
CA HIS A 98 -9.85 10.05 9.43
C HIS A 98 -8.60 10.13 8.53
N TYR A 99 -8.05 8.96 8.22
CA TYR A 99 -7.02 8.77 7.21
C TYR A 99 -7.60 7.95 6.05
N VAL A 100 -7.09 8.21 4.86
CA VAL A 100 -7.40 7.48 3.63
C VAL A 100 -6.15 6.71 3.24
N VAL A 101 -6.28 5.39 3.16
CA VAL A 101 -5.24 4.48 2.68
C VAL A 101 -5.60 4.02 1.28
N ASP A 102 -4.78 4.36 0.30
CA ASP A 102 -4.86 3.84 -1.06
C ASP A 102 -3.83 2.72 -1.25
N LEU A 103 -4.25 1.61 -1.85
CA LEU A 103 -3.35 0.54 -2.26
C LEU A 103 -3.53 0.18 -3.74
N LYS A 104 -2.41 -0.04 -4.42
CA LYS A 104 -2.33 -0.41 -5.83
C LYS A 104 -1.44 -1.63 -5.99
N SER A 105 -1.89 -2.61 -6.78
CA SER A 105 -1.07 -3.75 -7.17
C SER A 105 -0.22 -3.39 -8.38
N GLU A 106 1.04 -3.81 -8.42
CA GLU A 106 1.89 -3.66 -9.61
C GLU A 106 1.33 -4.42 -10.82
N SER A 107 0.63 -5.54 -10.60
CA SER A 107 -0.01 -6.31 -11.69
C SER A 107 -1.25 -5.62 -12.26
N ASN A 108 -1.90 -4.73 -11.50
CA ASN A 108 -3.12 -4.02 -11.90
C ASN A 108 -3.10 -2.56 -11.41
N PRO A 109 -2.19 -1.71 -11.92
CA PRO A 109 -1.96 -0.36 -11.40
C PRO A 109 -3.16 0.59 -11.61
N ASN A 110 -4.05 0.26 -12.55
CA ASN A 110 -5.26 1.02 -12.84
C ASN A 110 -6.37 0.83 -11.79
N VAL A 111 -6.25 -0.18 -10.94
CA VAL A 111 -7.23 -0.47 -9.89
C VAL A 111 -6.66 -0.04 -8.54
N THR A 112 -7.27 0.98 -7.94
CA THR A 112 -6.93 1.44 -6.59
C THR A 112 -8.02 1.01 -5.62
N ARG A 113 -7.65 0.31 -4.54
CA ARG A 113 -8.55 0.06 -3.41
C ARG A 113 -8.27 1.11 -2.35
N GLN A 114 -9.34 1.66 -1.80
CA GLN A 114 -9.29 2.71 -0.79
C GLN A 114 -9.92 2.24 0.52
N LEU A 115 -9.32 2.62 1.65
CA LEU A 115 -9.78 2.28 2.99
C LEU A 115 -9.75 3.53 3.89
N ASN A 116 -10.79 3.71 4.69
CA ASN A 116 -10.84 4.78 5.68
C ASN A 116 -10.43 4.24 7.05
N VAL A 117 -9.50 4.93 7.71
CA VAL A 117 -8.95 4.56 9.02
C VAL A 117 -9.22 5.67 10.02
N GLY A 118 -9.77 5.34 11.18
CA GLY A 118 -10.03 6.32 12.25
C GLY A 118 -8.74 6.92 12.83
N VAL A 119 -8.87 8.03 13.54
CA VAL A 119 -7.70 8.79 14.04
C VAL A 119 -7.01 8.12 15.22
N GLY A 120 -7.70 7.29 16.01
CA GLY A 120 -7.12 6.48 17.09
C GLY A 120 -6.58 7.27 18.31
N THR A 121 -5.91 8.40 18.09
CA THR A 121 -5.30 9.29 19.08
C THR A 121 -5.07 10.68 18.47
N ASP A 122 -5.23 11.74 19.26
CA ASP A 122 -4.95 13.13 18.87
C ASP A 122 -3.47 13.53 19.09
N ARG A 123 -2.66 12.61 19.62
CA ARG A 123 -1.25 12.87 19.95
C ARG A 123 -0.36 12.81 18.72
N ALA A 124 0.34 13.91 18.45
CA ALA A 124 1.23 14.06 17.28
C ALA A 124 2.47 13.15 17.29
N ASP A 125 2.84 12.58 18.44
CA ASP A 125 4.02 11.74 18.64
C ASP A 125 3.70 10.24 18.71
N HIS A 126 2.42 9.85 18.64
CA HIS A 126 2.02 8.45 18.70
C HIS A 126 1.86 7.87 17.29
N PHE A 127 2.47 6.72 17.07
CA PHE A 127 2.24 5.97 15.84
C PHE A 127 0.81 5.44 15.80
N LEU A 128 0.17 5.63 14.66
CA LEU A 128 -1.06 4.95 14.29
C LEU A 128 -0.71 3.68 13.54
N GLU A 129 -1.57 2.69 13.66
CA GLU A 129 -1.45 1.42 12.94
C GLU A 129 -2.78 0.97 12.36
N THR A 130 -2.71 0.28 11.22
CA THR A 130 -3.83 -0.46 10.65
C THR A 130 -3.33 -1.72 9.96
N ILE A 131 -4.19 -2.73 9.90
CA ILE A 131 -3.94 -3.94 9.12
C ILE A 131 -4.76 -3.86 7.84
N VAL A 132 -4.09 -3.98 6.70
CA VAL A 132 -4.74 -4.10 5.39
C VAL A 132 -4.72 -5.58 5.00
N ASP A 133 -5.89 -6.14 4.72
CA ASP A 133 -6.11 -7.54 4.37
C ASP A 133 -6.50 -7.72 2.89
N GLY A 134 -6.76 -8.96 2.47
CA GLY A 134 -7.20 -9.26 1.11
C GLY A 134 -6.13 -9.05 0.05
N LEU A 135 -4.86 -9.11 0.44
CA LEU A 135 -3.72 -9.06 -0.48
C LEU A 135 -3.44 -10.45 -1.07
N VAL A 136 -2.68 -10.49 -2.15
CA VAL A 136 -2.27 -11.73 -2.82
C VAL A 136 -0.79 -12.00 -2.54
N GLY A 137 -0.46 -13.25 -2.19
CA GLY A 137 0.92 -13.65 -1.92
C GLY A 137 1.82 -13.47 -3.14
N GLY A 138 3.06 -13.00 -2.93
CA GLY A 138 4.04 -12.80 -4.01
C GLY A 138 3.84 -11.56 -4.87
N GLU A 139 2.65 -10.96 -4.87
CA GLU A 139 2.37 -9.68 -5.53
C GLU A 139 3.04 -8.51 -4.79
N ARG A 140 3.25 -7.41 -5.52
CA ARG A 140 3.85 -6.18 -4.99
C ARG A 140 2.79 -5.09 -4.92
N TYR A 141 2.72 -4.42 -3.77
CA TYR A 141 1.74 -3.38 -3.49
C TYR A 141 2.40 -2.07 -3.12
N GLN A 142 1.92 -0.98 -3.70
CA GLN A 142 2.22 0.37 -3.29
C GLN A 142 1.13 0.88 -2.35
N PHE A 143 1.53 1.45 -1.21
CA PHE A 143 0.63 1.99 -0.19
C PHE A 143 0.84 3.49 -0.03
N GLU A 144 -0.25 4.24 -0.03
CA GLU A 144 -0.28 5.68 0.19
C GLU A 144 -1.25 6.00 1.31
N VAL A 145 -0.87 6.88 2.24
CA VAL A 145 -1.72 7.28 3.37
C VAL A 145 -1.84 8.80 3.42
N ARG A 146 -3.07 9.31 3.48
CA ARG A 146 -3.38 10.74 3.55
C ARG A 146 -4.29 11.04 4.73
N ALA A 147 -4.02 12.13 5.44
CA ALA A 147 -4.89 12.61 6.52
C ALA A 147 -6.04 13.47 5.95
N VAL A 148 -7.16 13.53 6.65
CA VAL A 148 -8.37 14.27 6.19
C VAL A 148 -8.90 15.18 7.29
N THR A 149 -9.17 16.44 6.95
CA THR A 149 -9.93 17.41 7.78
C THR A 149 -11.27 17.71 7.13
N GLU A 150 -12.09 18.57 7.77
CA GLU A 150 -13.32 19.09 7.15
C GLU A 150 -13.06 19.87 5.86
N ALA A 151 -11.85 20.41 5.67
CA ALA A 151 -11.44 21.08 4.45
C ALA A 151 -11.05 20.10 3.32
N GLY A 152 -10.89 18.81 3.64
CA GLY A 152 -10.70 17.72 2.68
C GLY A 152 -9.42 16.92 2.88
N ILE A 153 -9.10 16.14 1.85
CA ILE A 153 -7.96 15.20 1.84
C ILE A 153 -6.65 15.96 1.68
N GLY A 154 -5.68 15.62 2.54
CA GLY A 154 -4.34 16.18 2.54
C GLY A 154 -3.46 15.72 1.38
N GLU A 155 -2.25 16.26 1.36
CA GLU A 155 -1.25 15.98 0.33
C GLU A 155 -0.50 14.66 0.59
N LEU A 156 0.08 14.10 -0.47
CA LEU A 156 1.00 12.97 -0.38
C LEU A 156 2.41 13.46 0.00
N PRO A 157 3.22 12.62 0.67
CA PRO A 157 4.62 12.93 0.88
C PRO A 157 5.37 13.04 -0.45
N THR A 158 6.40 13.89 -0.51
CA THR A 158 7.26 14.04 -1.70
C THR A 158 7.95 12.72 -2.09
N THR A 159 8.20 11.87 -1.10
CA THR A 159 8.79 10.54 -1.29
C THR A 159 7.73 9.48 -1.02
N SER A 160 7.41 8.69 -2.05
CA SER A 160 6.54 7.52 -1.89
C SER A 160 7.26 6.41 -1.14
N LEU A 161 6.49 5.61 -0.41
CA LEU A 161 6.97 4.32 0.08
C LEU A 161 7.24 3.39 -1.12
N GLU A 162 8.35 2.66 -1.07
CA GLU A 162 8.68 1.63 -2.06
C GLU A 162 7.64 0.50 -2.05
N PRO A 163 7.30 -0.08 -3.22
CA PRO A 163 6.36 -1.19 -3.28
C PRO A 163 6.82 -2.38 -2.43
N VAL A 164 5.89 -2.91 -1.64
CA VAL A 164 6.14 -4.03 -0.73
C VAL A 164 5.74 -5.33 -1.39
N LYS A 165 6.69 -6.26 -1.50
CA LYS A 165 6.41 -7.62 -1.97
C LYS A 165 5.82 -8.45 -0.83
N MET A 166 4.63 -9.01 -1.05
CA MET A 166 4.01 -9.92 -0.08
C MET A 166 4.76 -11.25 -0.06
N PRO A 167 4.93 -11.88 1.12
CA PRO A 167 5.51 -13.21 1.20
C PRO A 167 4.63 -14.21 0.45
N ILE A 168 5.23 -15.31 0.01
CA ILE A 168 4.54 -16.44 -0.58
C ILE A 168 4.47 -17.57 0.44
N MET A 169 3.49 -18.45 0.27
CA MET A 169 3.41 -19.72 0.98
C MET A 169 3.34 -20.85 -0.04
N ALA A 170 3.64 -22.08 0.40
CA ALA A 170 3.36 -23.25 -0.42
C ALA A 170 1.87 -23.28 -0.80
N PRO A 171 1.52 -23.62 -2.05
CA PRO A 171 0.12 -23.82 -2.44
C PRO A 171 -0.59 -24.77 -1.46
N PRO A 172 -1.91 -24.59 -1.21
CA PRO A 172 -2.64 -25.48 -0.32
C PRO A 172 -2.55 -26.91 -0.85
N ARG A 173 -2.43 -27.90 0.06
CA ARG A 173 -2.47 -29.31 -0.34
C ARG A 173 -3.79 -29.61 -1.04
N THR A 174 -3.70 -30.13 -2.26
CA THR A 174 -4.87 -30.59 -3.00
C THR A 174 -5.43 -31.87 -2.38
N SER A 175 -6.76 -31.96 -2.29
CA SER A 175 -7.47 -33.21 -2.01
C SER A 175 -7.78 -34.01 -3.29
N SER A 176 -7.59 -33.39 -4.45
CA SER A 176 -7.84 -34.00 -5.75
C SER A 176 -6.57 -34.65 -6.29
N VAL A 177 -6.73 -35.88 -6.79
CA VAL A 177 -5.63 -36.73 -7.23
C VAL A 177 -5.65 -36.79 -8.77
N PRO A 178 -4.48 -36.71 -9.44
CA PRO A 178 -4.39 -37.02 -10.87
C PRO A 178 -4.98 -38.41 -11.18
N VAL A 179 -5.65 -38.53 -12.33
CA VAL A 179 -6.29 -39.77 -12.76
C VAL A 179 -5.49 -40.35 -13.93
N VAL A 180 -5.03 -41.59 -13.79
CA VAL A 180 -4.47 -42.36 -14.90
C VAL A 180 -5.63 -42.89 -15.74
N ILE A 181 -5.56 -42.69 -17.06
CA ILE A 181 -6.58 -43.22 -17.99
C ILE A 181 -6.24 -44.68 -18.27
N ALA A 182 -6.95 -45.62 -17.64
CA ALA A 182 -6.62 -47.05 -17.70
C ALA A 182 -6.55 -47.61 -19.13
N GLU A 183 -7.44 -47.16 -20.02
CA GLU A 183 -7.49 -47.58 -21.43
C GLU A 183 -6.28 -47.11 -22.25
N SER A 184 -5.53 -46.12 -21.77
CA SER A 184 -4.36 -45.57 -22.47
C SER A 184 -3.04 -46.27 -22.12
N ILE A 185 -3.08 -47.25 -21.22
CA ILE A 185 -1.87 -47.92 -20.72
C ILE A 185 -1.37 -48.89 -21.79
N THR A 186 -0.16 -48.64 -22.28
CA THR A 186 0.57 -49.52 -23.21
C THR A 186 1.84 -50.06 -22.53
N SER A 187 2.66 -50.82 -23.27
CA SER A 187 3.96 -51.29 -22.78
C SER A 187 4.99 -50.17 -22.56
N HIS A 188 4.77 -48.96 -23.09
CA HIS A 188 5.74 -47.86 -23.04
C HIS A 188 5.13 -46.49 -22.73
N SER A 189 3.81 -46.39 -22.62
CA SER A 189 3.14 -45.11 -22.43
C SER A 189 1.89 -45.25 -21.56
N LEU A 190 1.55 -44.15 -20.91
CA LEU A 190 0.30 -43.97 -20.20
C LEU A 190 -0.13 -42.52 -20.34
N THR A 191 -1.42 -42.25 -20.23
CA THR A 191 -1.95 -40.89 -20.19
C THR A 191 -2.45 -40.55 -18.78
N VAL A 192 -1.96 -39.43 -18.23
CA VAL A 192 -2.44 -38.87 -16.96
C VAL A 192 -3.32 -37.66 -17.26
N ARG A 193 -4.51 -37.63 -16.66
CA ARG A 193 -5.39 -36.48 -16.66
C ARG A 193 -5.41 -35.84 -15.28
N TYR A 194 -5.05 -34.56 -15.23
CA TYR A 194 -5.15 -33.74 -14.03
C TYR A 194 -5.74 -32.37 -14.38
N SER A 195 -6.31 -31.71 -13.38
CA SER A 195 -6.88 -30.37 -13.57
C SER A 195 -5.92 -29.33 -13.00
N THR A 196 -5.79 -28.18 -13.64
CA THR A 196 -5.09 -27.03 -13.07
C THR A 196 -5.81 -26.48 -11.83
N ALA A 197 -7.13 -26.74 -11.71
CA ALA A 197 -7.91 -26.41 -10.52
C ALA A 197 -7.50 -27.22 -9.26
N MET A 198 -6.66 -28.25 -9.43
CA MET A 198 -6.03 -28.93 -8.29
C MET A 198 -5.09 -27.99 -7.53
N PHE A 199 -4.55 -26.96 -8.18
CA PHE A 199 -3.65 -26.00 -7.58
C PHE A 199 -4.39 -24.69 -7.32
N ASN A 200 -4.26 -24.18 -6.10
CA ASN A 200 -4.89 -22.92 -5.70
C ASN A 200 -3.82 -21.83 -5.61
N ASP A 201 -4.03 -20.74 -6.34
CA ASP A 201 -3.13 -19.58 -6.45
C ASP A 201 -3.30 -18.57 -5.31
N LYS A 202 -4.11 -18.89 -4.29
CA LYS A 202 -4.31 -18.06 -3.10
C LYS A 202 -2.98 -17.66 -2.46
N HIS A 203 -2.01 -18.57 -2.35
CA HIS A 203 -0.70 -18.27 -1.76
C HIS A 203 0.29 -17.58 -2.71
N GLY A 204 -0.13 -17.33 -3.94
CA GLY A 204 0.62 -16.65 -5.00
C GLY A 204 0.40 -17.32 -6.35
N LYS A 205 0.69 -16.56 -7.42
CA LYS A 205 0.51 -17.00 -8.80
C LYS A 205 1.32 -18.27 -9.08
N ILE A 206 0.62 -19.31 -9.54
CA ILE A 206 1.25 -20.55 -9.98
C ILE A 206 1.78 -20.33 -11.40
N ILE A 207 3.10 -20.44 -11.57
CA ILE A 207 3.75 -20.21 -12.86
C ILE A 207 4.16 -21.49 -13.57
N LYS A 208 4.30 -22.61 -12.86
CA LYS A 208 4.65 -23.93 -13.41
C LYS A 208 4.04 -25.06 -12.58
N SER A 209 3.78 -26.19 -13.22
CA SER A 209 3.39 -27.46 -12.59
C SER A 209 4.14 -28.61 -13.27
N ALA A 210 4.46 -29.67 -12.52
CA ALA A 210 5.08 -30.87 -13.05
C ALA A 210 4.35 -32.12 -12.53
N LEU A 211 4.27 -33.15 -13.36
CA LEU A 211 3.88 -34.50 -12.96
C LEU A 211 5.14 -35.36 -12.91
N LEU A 212 5.28 -36.14 -11.83
CA LEU A 212 6.40 -37.06 -11.65
C LEU A 212 5.84 -38.49 -11.69
N VAL A 213 6.44 -39.34 -12.52
CA VAL A 213 6.16 -40.78 -12.59
C VAL A 213 7.42 -41.49 -12.12
N ALA A 214 7.27 -42.40 -11.16
CA ALA A 214 8.38 -43.16 -10.59
C ALA A 214 8.07 -44.65 -10.61
N GLU A 215 9.10 -45.45 -10.83
CA GLU A 215 9.04 -46.91 -10.70
C GLU A 215 8.94 -47.29 -9.22
N VAL A 216 8.13 -48.31 -8.93
CA VAL A 216 7.99 -48.89 -7.60
C VAL A 216 8.56 -50.30 -7.58
N THR A 217 9.15 -50.68 -6.46
CA THR A 217 9.62 -52.04 -6.20
C THR A 217 8.42 -53.00 -6.05
N GLU A 218 8.67 -54.31 -6.05
CA GLU A 218 7.61 -55.33 -5.90
C GLU A 218 6.81 -55.18 -4.59
N ASP A 219 7.46 -54.64 -3.56
CA ASP A 219 6.90 -54.30 -2.24
C ASP A 219 6.18 -52.94 -2.21
N GLY A 220 6.04 -52.28 -3.37
CA GLY A 220 5.28 -51.05 -3.55
C GLY A 220 5.97 -49.79 -3.01
N GLN A 221 7.26 -49.87 -2.68
CA GLN A 221 8.06 -48.71 -2.31
C GLN A 221 8.61 -48.03 -3.56
N VAL A 222 8.78 -46.71 -3.54
CA VAL A 222 9.40 -46.01 -4.66
C VAL A 222 10.87 -46.44 -4.75
N SER A 223 11.32 -46.81 -5.95
CA SER A 223 12.68 -47.30 -6.17
C SER A 223 13.71 -46.17 -5.93
N GLU A 224 14.53 -46.30 -4.88
CA GLU A 224 15.54 -45.29 -4.50
C GLU A 224 16.78 -45.28 -5.42
N THR A 225 16.96 -46.29 -6.28
CA THR A 225 18.16 -46.44 -7.12
C THR A 225 18.26 -45.41 -8.26
N TRP A 226 17.13 -44.81 -8.67
CA TRP A 226 17.09 -43.74 -9.68
C TRP A 226 17.42 -42.35 -9.11
N LEU A 227 17.58 -42.21 -7.78
CA LEU A 227 17.87 -40.93 -7.10
C LEU A 227 19.33 -40.45 -7.26
N ASN A 228 20.23 -41.31 -7.76
CA ASN A 228 21.69 -41.08 -7.74
C ASN A 228 22.32 -40.86 -9.13
N ALA A 229 21.53 -40.82 -10.21
CA ALA A 229 22.02 -40.27 -11.47
C ALA A 229 21.98 -38.73 -11.36
N GLU A 230 22.90 -38.03 -12.01
CA GLU A 230 23.09 -36.57 -11.96
C GLU A 230 21.86 -35.71 -12.41
N ASN A 231 20.68 -36.32 -12.56
CA ASN A 231 19.35 -35.74 -12.77
C ASN A 231 18.40 -36.19 -11.65
N VAL A 232 18.46 -35.51 -10.50
CA VAL A 232 17.73 -35.90 -9.28
C VAL A 232 16.22 -35.68 -9.43
N THR A 233 15.43 -36.75 -9.39
CA THR A 233 13.97 -36.68 -9.17
C THR A 233 13.66 -36.97 -7.71
N TYR A 234 13.40 -35.92 -6.93
CA TYR A 234 13.13 -36.03 -5.49
C TYR A 234 11.85 -36.82 -5.19
N THR A 235 11.87 -37.62 -4.12
CA THR A 235 10.64 -38.27 -3.60
C THR A 235 9.64 -37.23 -3.11
N TRP A 236 8.34 -37.54 -3.15
CA TRP A 236 7.29 -36.62 -2.66
C TRP A 236 7.49 -36.18 -1.20
N MET A 237 8.06 -37.04 -0.36
CA MET A 237 8.42 -36.71 1.02
C MET A 237 9.61 -35.73 1.09
N GLN A 238 10.60 -35.83 0.20
CA GLN A 238 11.72 -34.89 0.10
C GLN A 238 11.27 -33.54 -0.49
N VAL A 239 10.38 -33.55 -1.49
CA VAL A 239 9.72 -32.35 -2.05
C VAL A 239 8.94 -31.58 -0.98
N GLN A 240 8.37 -32.28 0.01
CA GLN A 240 7.65 -31.67 1.12
C GLN A 240 8.53 -31.24 2.31
N ARG A 241 9.76 -31.76 2.43
CA ARG A 241 10.62 -31.56 3.61
C ARG A 241 11.77 -30.56 3.42
N PHE A 242 12.19 -30.24 2.20
CA PHE A 242 13.39 -29.42 1.97
C PHE A 242 13.23 -28.36 0.87
N ASP A 243 14.01 -27.28 1.06
CA ASP A 243 14.23 -26.10 0.20
C ASP A 243 14.84 -26.42 -1.18
N VAL A 244 14.66 -27.64 -1.69
CA VAL A 244 15.30 -28.12 -2.92
C VAL A 244 14.59 -27.66 -4.20
N TRP A 245 13.52 -26.88 -4.06
CA TRP A 245 12.92 -26.15 -5.16
C TRP A 245 13.29 -24.67 -5.05
N PRO A 246 14.35 -24.19 -5.74
CA PRO A 246 14.43 -22.76 -6.02
C PRO A 246 13.17 -22.36 -6.80
N LEU A 247 12.68 -21.14 -6.58
CA LEU A 247 11.52 -20.51 -7.23
C LEU A 247 11.18 -21.12 -8.62
N TYR A 248 10.26 -22.08 -8.61
CA TYR A 248 9.50 -22.60 -9.74
C TYR A 248 10.23 -22.71 -11.10
N THR A 249 11.18 -23.64 -11.22
CA THR A 249 11.62 -24.16 -12.52
C THR A 249 11.71 -25.68 -12.46
N ALA A 250 10.72 -26.37 -13.02
CA ALA A 250 10.97 -27.65 -13.67
C ALA A 250 11.30 -27.35 -15.13
N ALA A 251 12.38 -27.94 -15.64
CA ALA A 251 12.66 -27.98 -17.06
C ALA A 251 11.50 -28.73 -17.73
N VAL A 252 10.84 -28.06 -18.67
CA VAL A 252 9.89 -28.68 -19.58
C VAL A 252 10.75 -29.02 -20.80
N ASP A 253 10.86 -30.30 -21.16
CA ASP A 253 11.14 -30.60 -22.55
C ASP A 253 9.93 -30.09 -23.33
N GLU A 254 10.13 -29.03 -24.11
CA GLU A 254 9.08 -28.47 -24.97
C GLU A 254 8.54 -29.61 -25.84
N LEU A 255 7.30 -30.02 -25.58
CA LEU A 255 6.56 -30.88 -26.49
C LEU A 255 6.40 -30.10 -27.80
N ASP A 256 7.19 -30.48 -28.80
CA ASP A 256 7.18 -29.90 -30.14
C ASP A 256 5.75 -29.88 -30.65
N SER A 257 5.22 -28.69 -30.93
CA SER A 257 3.80 -28.45 -31.22
C SER A 257 3.40 -28.87 -32.64
N ARG A 258 3.97 -29.96 -33.15
CA ARG A 258 3.81 -30.44 -34.52
C ARG A 258 3.38 -31.89 -34.51
N GLU A 259 2.10 -32.15 -34.25
CA GLU A 259 1.38 -33.30 -34.78
C GLU A 259 -0.11 -33.24 -34.39
N THR A 260 -0.86 -32.39 -35.09
CA THR A 260 -2.31 -32.61 -35.28
C THR A 260 -2.50 -33.26 -36.66
N PRO A 261 -2.92 -34.54 -36.76
CA PRO A 261 -3.31 -35.12 -38.03
C PRO A 261 -4.67 -34.57 -38.48
N PRO A 262 -4.94 -34.50 -39.80
CA PRO A 262 -6.14 -33.87 -40.33
C PRO A 262 -7.39 -34.71 -40.05
N LEU A 263 -8.48 -34.03 -39.66
CA LEU A 263 -9.81 -34.60 -39.57
C LEU A 263 -10.25 -35.09 -40.96
N THR A 264 -10.45 -36.39 -41.11
CA THR A 264 -11.10 -36.97 -42.29
C THR A 264 -12.60 -36.80 -42.12
N GLN A 265 -13.24 -36.08 -43.05
CA GLN A 265 -14.71 -35.97 -43.12
C GLN A 265 -15.32 -37.28 -43.64
N LEU A 266 -16.36 -37.75 -42.95
CA LEU A 266 -17.45 -38.55 -43.50
C LEU A 266 -18.78 -37.90 -43.07
#